data_AF-A0A2N2KXU4-F1
#
_entry.id   AF-A0A2N2KXU4-F1
#
_cell.length_a   1.000
_cell.length_b   1.000
_cell.length_c   1.000
_cell.angle_alpha   90.00
_cell.angle_beta   90.00
_cell.angle_gamma   90.00
#
_symmetry.space_group_name_H-M   'P 1'
#
loop_
_entity.id
_entity.type
_entity.pdbx_description
1 polymer ?
#
loop_
_entity_poly.entity_id
_entity_poly.type
_entity_poly.pdbx_seq_one_letter_code
_entity_poly.pdbx_strand_id
1 'polypeptide(L)'
;MPQHKSPRKRMKTDAKRQARNNYVKRTIKTLSKKILADMPVEERETMLSNLYSQLDKAAKKGVIHKRTASRRKARLADYVNKVQAEK
;
A
#
# COMPACT_ATOMS: atom_id res chain seq x y z
N MET A 1 21.82 -23.49 -4.61
CA MET A 1 22.49 -22.22 -4.98
C MET A 1 22.58 -22.10 -6.49
N PRO A 2 22.61 -20.90 -7.08
CA PRO A 2 22.73 -20.74 -8.53
C PRO A 2 24.03 -21.35 -9.08
N GLN A 3 23.96 -22.38 -9.94
CA GLN A 3 25.14 -22.94 -10.61
C GLN A 3 25.60 -22.09 -11.81
N HIS A 4 24.72 -21.35 -12.45
CA HIS A 4 25.04 -20.53 -13.63
C HIS A 4 25.04 -19.02 -13.34
N LYS A 5 25.77 -18.25 -14.18
CA LYS A 5 25.93 -16.79 -14.04
C LYS A 5 24.59 -16.02 -14.10
N SER A 6 23.68 -16.42 -15.00
CA SER A 6 22.40 -15.74 -15.19
C SER A 6 21.49 -15.85 -13.96
N PRO A 7 21.22 -17.04 -13.39
CA PRO A 7 20.45 -17.17 -12.14
C PRO A 7 21.09 -16.46 -10.94
N ARG A 8 22.43 -16.45 -10.82
CA ARG A 8 23.13 -15.68 -9.77
C ARG A 8 22.86 -14.18 -9.87
N LYS A 9 22.82 -13.64 -11.09
CA LYS A 9 22.45 -12.24 -11.35
C LYS A 9 20.99 -11.96 -11.01
N ARG A 10 20.06 -12.85 -11.39
CA ARG A 10 18.63 -12.74 -11.07
C ARG A 10 18.38 -12.68 -9.56
N MET A 11 19.01 -13.58 -8.80
CA MET A 11 18.91 -13.60 -7.34
C MET A 11 19.30 -12.24 -6.71
N LYS A 12 20.39 -11.61 -7.18
CA LYS A 12 20.82 -10.28 -6.73
C LYS A 12 19.82 -9.18 -7.09
N THR A 13 19.28 -9.18 -8.32
CA THR A 13 18.31 -8.17 -8.75
C THR A 13 16.97 -8.32 -8.05
N ASP A 14 16.56 -9.56 -7.78
CA ASP A 14 15.29 -9.86 -7.14
C ASP A 14 15.31 -9.47 -5.67
N ALA A 15 16.42 -9.72 -4.95
CA ALA A 15 16.58 -9.23 -3.58
C ALA A 15 16.41 -7.70 -3.49
N LYS A 16 17.01 -6.95 -4.42
CA LYS A 16 16.88 -5.48 -4.49
C LYS A 16 15.44 -5.03 -4.81
N ARG A 17 14.73 -5.76 -5.67
CA ARG A 17 13.32 -5.48 -6.00
C ARG A 17 12.41 -5.82 -4.82
N GLN A 18 12.65 -6.95 -4.17
CA GLN A 18 11.90 -7.42 -3.00
C GLN A 18 12.01 -6.43 -1.84
N ALA A 19 13.21 -5.94 -1.52
CA ALA A 19 13.40 -4.96 -0.46
C ALA A 19 12.56 -3.68 -0.69
N ARG A 20 12.60 -3.12 -1.91
CA ARG A 20 11.81 -1.95 -2.30
C ARG A 20 10.30 -2.21 -2.23
N ASN A 21 9.86 -3.36 -2.76
CA ASN A 21 8.45 -3.74 -2.76
C ASN A 21 7.92 -3.98 -1.33
N ASN A 22 8.74 -4.58 -0.47
CA ASN A 22 8.41 -4.81 0.93
C ASN A 22 8.24 -3.49 1.68
N TYR A 23 9.14 -2.52 1.46
CA TYR A 23 9.00 -1.18 2.04
C TYR A 23 7.68 -0.53 1.63
N VAL A 24 7.38 -0.46 0.34
CA VAL A 24 6.11 0.14 -0.17
C VAL A 24 4.89 -0.58 0.41
N LYS A 25 4.88 -1.92 0.42
CA LYS A 25 3.77 -2.70 0.99
C LYS A 25 3.61 -2.45 2.48
N ARG A 26 4.71 -2.35 3.24
CA ARG A 26 4.70 -2.09 4.68
C ARG A 26 4.18 -0.68 4.97
N THR A 27 4.63 0.33 4.24
CA THR A 27 4.15 1.71 4.38
C THR A 27 2.65 1.80 4.16
N ILE A 28 2.12 1.20 3.09
CA ILE A 28 0.67 1.15 2.81
C ILE A 28 -0.06 0.47 3.97
N LYS A 29 0.44 -0.68 4.46
CA LYS A 29 -0.17 -1.40 5.59
C LYS A 29 -0.20 -0.55 6.87
N THR A 30 0.89 0.16 7.17
CA THR A 30 0.96 1.05 8.33
C THR A 30 -0.02 2.20 8.22
N LEU A 31 -0.08 2.87 7.06
CA LEU A 31 -1.03 3.96 6.82
C LEU A 31 -2.49 3.49 6.94
N SER A 32 -2.83 2.34 6.35
CA SER A 32 -4.17 1.77 6.49
C SER A 32 -4.52 1.45 7.94
N LYS A 33 -3.57 0.95 8.74
CA LYS A 33 -3.79 0.71 10.17
C LYS A 33 -4.01 2.00 10.96
N LYS A 34 -3.29 3.07 10.63
CA LYS A 34 -3.48 4.37 11.28
C LYS A 34 -4.88 4.92 11.05
N ILE A 35 -5.40 4.83 9.82
CA ILE A 35 -6.77 5.28 9.49
C ILE A 35 -7.84 4.52 10.28
N LEU A 36 -7.59 3.24 10.58
CA LEU A 36 -8.51 2.40 11.37
C LEU A 36 -8.41 2.63 12.88
N ALA A 37 -7.36 3.30 13.37
CA ALA A 37 -7.25 3.66 14.77
C ALA A 37 -8.13 4.87 15.10
N ASP A 38 -8.45 5.08 16.38
CA ASP A 38 -9.23 6.22 16.85
C ASP A 38 -8.46 7.53 16.66
N MET A 39 -8.61 8.12 15.47
CA MET A 39 -8.11 9.45 15.12
C MET A 39 -9.26 10.43 14.91
N PRO A 40 -9.04 11.75 15.03
CA PRO A 40 -10.00 12.78 14.67
C PRO A 40 -10.47 12.64 13.21
N VAL A 41 -11.70 13.07 12.92
CA VAL A 41 -12.32 12.92 11.59
C VAL A 41 -11.56 13.71 10.52
N GLU A 42 -11.11 14.93 10.83
CA GLU A 42 -10.39 15.78 9.88
C GLU A 42 -9.02 15.20 9.50
N GLU A 43 -8.33 14.59 10.45
CA GLU A 43 -7.05 13.91 10.19
C GLU A 43 -7.24 12.65 9.32
N ARG A 44 -8.40 11.99 9.40
CA ARG A 44 -8.68 10.81 8.58
C ARG A 44 -8.81 11.14 7.09
N GLU A 45 -9.41 12.26 6.73
CA GLU A 45 -9.55 12.66 5.31
C GLU A 45 -8.20 12.96 4.66
N THR A 46 -7.34 13.71 5.36
CA THR A 46 -5.98 14.02 4.87
C THR A 46 -5.13 12.75 4.73
N MET A 47 -5.22 11.82 5.69
CA MET A 47 -4.55 10.52 5.60
C MET A 47 -5.11 9.64 4.48
N LEU A 48 -6.41 9.69 4.22
CA LEU A 48 -7.05 8.94 3.13
C LEU A 48 -6.54 9.41 1.76
N SER A 49 -6.45 10.72 1.54
CA SER A 49 -5.89 11.31 0.32
C SER A 49 -4.43 10.88 0.12
N ASN A 50 -3.62 10.94 1.18
CA ASN A 50 -2.24 10.46 1.16
C ASN A 50 -2.14 8.97 0.82
N LEU A 51 -3.01 8.13 1.39
CA LEU A 51 -3.06 6.71 1.10
C LEU A 51 -3.42 6.43 -0.36
N TYR A 52 -4.37 7.18 -0.93
CA TYR A 52 -4.75 7.05 -2.34
C TYR A 52 -3.56 7.30 -3.27
N SER A 53 -2.82 8.39 -3.02
CA SER A 53 -1.59 8.70 -3.76
C SER A 53 -0.58 7.55 -3.70
N GLN A 54 -0.38 6.95 -2.52
CA GLN A 54 0.55 5.84 -2.35
C GLN A 54 0.08 4.55 -3.03
N LEU A 55 -1.22 4.24 -2.97
CA LEU A 55 -1.81 3.08 -3.64
C LEU A 55 -1.69 3.17 -5.16
N ASP A 56 -1.94 4.35 -5.74
CA ASP A 56 -1.85 4.56 -7.18
C ASP A 56 -0.40 4.52 -7.67
N LYS A 57 0.53 5.12 -6.91
CA LYS A 57 1.96 5.00 -7.20
C LYS A 57 2.42 3.54 -7.13
N ALA A 58 1.94 2.77 -6.16
CA ALA A 58 2.27 1.35 -6.04
C ALA A 58 1.67 0.51 -7.18
N ALA A 59 0.46 0.84 -7.65
CA ALA A 59 -0.16 0.21 -8.79
C ALA A 59 0.58 0.54 -10.11
N LYS A 60 0.90 1.82 -10.34
CA LYS A 60 1.67 2.29 -11.51
C LYS A 60 3.03 1.61 -11.60
N LYS A 61 3.70 1.40 -10.47
CA LYS A 61 5.00 0.70 -10.38
C LYS A 61 4.90 -0.84 -10.42
N GLY A 62 3.69 -1.40 -10.51
CA GLY A 62 3.48 -2.85 -10.56
C GLY A 62 3.75 -3.58 -9.23
N VAL A 63 3.83 -2.86 -8.11
CA VAL A 63 4.05 -3.45 -6.77
C VAL A 63 2.78 -4.15 -6.28
N ILE A 64 1.62 -3.60 -6.64
CA ILE A 64 0.29 -4.18 -6.42
C ILE A 64 -0.52 -4.13 -7.71
N HIS A 65 -1.44 -5.08 -7.89
CA HIS A 65 -2.35 -5.07 -9.04
C HIS A 65 -3.35 -3.91 -8.94
N LYS A 66 -3.74 -3.30 -10.06
CA LYS A 66 -4.71 -2.19 -10.13
C LYS A 66 -6.01 -2.48 -9.37
N ARG A 67 -6.59 -3.66 -9.55
CA ARG A 67 -7.80 -4.11 -8.82
C ARG A 67 -7.59 -4.21 -7.31
N THR A 68 -6.38 -4.52 -6.86
CA THR A 68 -6.05 -4.55 -5.41
C THR A 68 -5.94 -3.14 -4.85
N ALA A 69 -5.42 -2.18 -5.61
CA ALA A 69 -5.46 -0.77 -5.23
C ALA A 69 -6.92 -0.29 -5.12
N SER A 70 -7.73 -0.48 -6.16
CA SER A 70 -9.16 -0.08 -6.17
C SER A 70 -9.95 -0.69 -5.01
N ARG A 71 -9.80 -2.00 -4.76
CA ARG A 71 -10.47 -2.68 -3.65
C ARG A 71 -10.09 -2.10 -2.28
N ARG A 72 -8.82 -1.73 -2.09
CA ARG A 72 -8.34 -1.13 -0.83
C ARG A 72 -8.86 0.28 -0.66
N LYS A 73 -8.94 1.07 -1.73
CA LYS A 73 -9.55 2.41 -1.69
C LYS A 73 -11.02 2.34 -1.28
N ALA A 74 -11.81 1.52 -1.98
CA ALA A 74 -13.24 1.37 -1.72
C ALA A 74 -13.52 1.01 -0.25
N ARG A 75 -12.87 -0.04 0.27
CA ARG A 75 -13.07 -0.49 1.66
C ARG A 75 -12.74 0.57 2.71
N LEU A 76 -11.72 1.40 2.47
CA LEU A 76 -11.34 2.44 3.43
C LEU A 76 -12.21 3.67 3.32
N ALA A 77 -12.68 4.01 2.10
CA ALA A 77 -13.71 5.02 1.91
C ALA A 77 -14.99 4.64 2.66
N ASP A 78 -15.47 3.41 2.45
CA ASP A 78 -16.67 2.89 3.09
C ASP A 78 -16.57 2.95 4.63
N TYR A 79 -15.39 2.61 5.18
CA TYR A 79 -15.14 2.70 6.61
C TYR A 79 -15.21 4.14 7.11
N VAL A 80 -14.49 5.07 6.47
CA VAL A 80 -14.47 6.48 6.88
C VAL A 80 -15.87 7.09 6.80
N ASN A 81 -16.61 6.81 5.73
CA ASN A 81 -17.99 7.30 5.55
C ASN A 81 -18.93 6.77 6.64
N LYS A 82 -18.80 5.50 7.04
CA LYS A 82 -19.59 4.94 8.14
C LYS A 82 -19.31 5.63 9.47
N VAL A 83 -18.03 5.84 9.79
CA VAL A 83 -17.65 6.53 11.04
C VAL A 83 -18.07 8.01 11.02
N GLN A 84 -18.15 8.64 9.84
CA GLN A 84 -18.71 9.98 9.69
C GLN A 84 -20.24 9.99 9.90
N ALA A 85 -20.95 8.96 9.45
CA ALA A 85 -22.40 8.87 9.56
C ALA A 85 -22.92 8.44 10.95
N GLU A 86 -22.09 7.75 11.73
CA GLU A 86 -22.39 7.37 13.13
C GLU A 86 -22.15 8.53 14.14
N LYS A 87 -21.60 9.65 13.66
CA LYS A 87 -21.41 10.89 14.41
C LYS A 87 -22.53 11.88 14.11
#